data_AF-A0A1Y1IRV0-F1
#
_entry.id   AF-A0A1Y1IRV0-F1
#
_cell.length_a   1.000
_cell.length_b   1.000
_cell.length_c   1.000
_cell.angle_alpha   90.00
_cell.angle_beta   90.00
_cell.angle_gamma   90.00
#
_symmetry.space_group_name_H-M   'P 1'
#
loop_
_entity.id
_entity.type
_entity.pdbx_description
1 polymer ?
#
loop_
_entity_poly.entity_id
_entity_poly.type
_entity_poly.pdbx_seq_one_letter_code
_entity_poly.pdbx_strand_id
1 'polypeptide(L)'
;MGLASADGGRQKGGLAGSSAAQLRPFTAPSQDAEGVNVVKLMEPGVNFCAAALGGAGLKRRLVHQPELRALIARFSQHHPDNPDLGAKLSNVEFDELLFAQIRSKNRAMLALLAGIETEAPRASPLRPPRCPAKWAELLYGLGTPQSVSDDSNLIQHQRALAVVRKLLLGGVANLEDKAILAEHAPILGRLLDHFGFVFPRYFTPALHHLYRLTLFGRGAVGLGVGRAGWPLSAIEGLDYCVWAARDFVERPWTRTADRLQAVEFWEMRANALLPGVESLTAPSTALYPLNVPETELLNERLGLNPDGESCGALPLEHSFCKEQRVLGCYPLPGWEQKRSLPQYKPFEDELGRSIEGSEEHRCRSGLTVGKFDAEVASKGGSKSAKRLQNHTKGGFVFCCSHRVIYGFHAMLRGESPRDPFTVLYTRLDRRNLPRYIFYDNACKLQSYCMRREPAFFADVRFLVDRFHFQRTGAEAHKCGPSFNPDAFGV
;
A
#
# COMPACT_ATOMS: atom_id res chain seq x y z
N MET A 1 -10.86 11.27 7.45
CA MET A 1 -9.96 12.43 7.25
C MET A 1 -9.88 12.71 5.78
N GLY A 2 -10.24 13.89 5.29
CA GLY A 2 -10.02 14.19 3.87
C GLY A 2 -10.20 15.67 3.59
N LEU A 3 -9.36 16.20 2.69
CA LEU A 3 -9.67 17.36 1.84
C LEU A 3 -8.49 17.69 0.92
N ALA A 4 -8.82 18.05 -0.32
CA ALA A 4 -8.00 18.76 -1.29
C ALA A 4 -8.87 19.87 -1.93
N SER A 5 -8.31 21.08 -2.11
CA SER A 5 -8.71 22.10 -3.09
C SER A 5 -7.71 23.27 -3.02
N ALA A 6 -7.23 23.89 -4.08
CA ALA A 6 -7.72 23.92 -5.45
C ALA A 6 -6.54 24.00 -6.43
N ASP A 7 -6.73 23.38 -7.60
CA ASP A 7 -6.02 23.71 -8.83
C ASP A 7 -5.88 25.23 -8.98
N GLY A 8 -4.64 25.70 -9.09
CA GLY A 8 -4.29 27.05 -9.54
C GLY A 8 -4.69 27.27 -11.01
N GLY A 9 -5.98 27.15 -11.31
CA GLY A 9 -6.56 27.38 -12.61
C GLY A 9 -6.54 28.86 -12.95
N ARG A 10 -5.68 29.26 -13.90
CA ARG A 10 -5.71 30.46 -14.76
C ARG A 10 -6.03 31.85 -14.16
N GLN A 11 -6.26 32.01 -12.86
CA GLN A 11 -6.53 33.29 -12.23
C GLN A 11 -5.38 33.71 -11.32
N LYS A 12 -5.10 35.02 -11.37
CA LYS A 12 -4.07 35.72 -10.62
C LYS A 12 -4.45 35.68 -9.13
N GLY A 13 -3.86 34.77 -8.36
CA GLY A 13 -4.19 34.66 -6.93
C GLY A 13 -3.34 33.70 -6.11
N GLY A 14 -2.13 33.34 -6.55
CA GLY A 14 -1.22 32.55 -5.70
C GLY A 14 -0.85 33.30 -4.40
N LEU A 15 -0.80 32.58 -3.29
CA LEU A 15 -0.42 33.04 -1.95
C LEU A 15 1.11 33.13 -1.80
N ALA A 16 1.84 33.88 -2.64
CA ALA A 16 3.21 34.30 -2.27
C ALA A 16 3.76 35.46 -3.13
N GLY A 17 4.52 36.33 -2.46
CA GLY A 17 5.40 37.34 -3.06
C GLY A 17 6.78 36.81 -3.45
N SER A 18 7.66 37.70 -3.90
CA SER A 18 8.97 37.45 -4.52
C SER A 18 10.02 36.70 -3.67
N SER A 19 9.74 36.38 -2.41
CA SER A 19 10.65 35.62 -1.51
C SER A 19 10.52 34.10 -1.60
N ALA A 20 9.42 33.56 -2.16
CA ALA A 20 9.17 32.12 -2.20
C ALA A 20 10.15 31.31 -3.07
N ALA A 21 10.84 31.96 -4.02
CA ALA A 21 11.81 31.30 -4.90
C ALA A 21 13.09 30.84 -4.17
N GLN A 22 13.35 31.35 -2.96
CA GLN A 22 14.53 31.01 -2.15
C GLN A 22 14.24 29.94 -1.08
N LEU A 23 12.97 29.55 -0.92
CA LEU A 23 12.56 28.59 0.10
C LEU A 23 12.55 27.15 -0.46
N ARG A 24 13.02 26.20 0.34
CA ARG A 24 12.83 24.77 0.05
C ARG A 24 11.35 24.41 0.30
N PRO A 25 10.76 23.48 -0.48
CA PRO A 25 9.37 23.05 -0.28
C PRO A 25 9.10 22.48 1.11
N PHE A 26 7.84 22.57 1.57
CA PHE A 26 7.40 21.96 2.84
C PHE A 26 7.73 20.46 2.94
N THR A 27 7.71 19.76 1.81
CA THR A 27 8.01 18.33 1.69
C THR A 27 9.48 18.01 1.41
N ALA A 28 10.40 18.98 1.53
CA ALA A 28 11.81 18.74 1.33
C ALA A 28 12.39 17.92 2.50
N PRO A 29 13.39 17.05 2.27
CA PRO A 29 14.04 16.33 3.36
C PRO A 29 14.56 17.29 4.42
N SER A 30 14.34 16.94 5.69
CA SER A 30 14.84 17.73 6.82
C SER A 30 16.36 17.76 6.81
N GLN A 31 16.93 18.91 7.17
CA GLN A 31 18.38 19.08 7.31
C GLN A 31 18.78 19.15 8.79
N ASP A 32 19.91 18.52 9.13
CA ASP A 32 20.54 18.64 10.44
C ASP A 32 21.13 20.05 10.67
N ALA A 33 21.87 20.23 11.77
CA ALA A 33 22.44 21.53 12.13
C ALA A 33 23.50 22.00 11.13
N GLU A 34 24.13 21.04 10.43
CA GLU A 34 25.17 21.23 9.42
C GLU A 34 24.58 21.48 8.02
N GLY A 35 23.25 21.41 7.86
CA GLY A 35 22.58 21.59 6.57
C GLY A 35 22.59 20.33 5.69
N VAL A 36 22.95 19.18 6.24
CA VAL A 36 22.96 17.89 5.53
C VAL A 36 21.59 17.25 5.67
N ASN A 37 21.07 16.71 4.56
CA ASN A 37 19.80 15.99 4.59
C ASN A 37 19.89 14.78 5.51
N VAL A 38 18.88 14.60 6.37
CA VAL A 38 18.69 13.33 7.09
C VAL A 38 18.36 12.26 6.06
N VAL A 39 19.18 11.21 5.97
CA VAL A 39 19.01 10.13 4.98
C VAL A 39 18.56 8.84 5.66
N LYS A 40 17.60 8.17 5.04
CA LYS A 40 17.26 6.78 5.34
C LYS A 40 17.65 5.91 4.15
N LEU A 41 18.61 5.02 4.36
CA LEU A 41 19.08 4.07 3.35
C LEU A 41 18.11 2.89 3.31
N MET A 42 17.52 2.63 2.14
CA MET A 42 16.56 1.55 1.96
C MET A 42 17.27 0.30 1.44
N GLU A 43 17.46 -0.69 2.31
CA GLU A 43 18.13 -1.95 2.02
C GLU A 43 17.12 -3.07 1.74
N PRO A 44 17.18 -3.70 0.54
CA PRO A 44 16.32 -4.82 0.20
C PRO A 44 16.41 -5.96 1.20
N GLY A 45 15.27 -6.39 1.74
CA GLY A 45 15.19 -7.51 2.67
C GLY A 45 15.49 -7.16 4.14
N VAL A 46 15.93 -5.93 4.42
CA VAL A 46 16.06 -5.39 5.78
C VAL A 46 14.90 -4.40 5.97
N ASN A 47 15.15 -3.08 6.02
CA ASN A 47 14.13 -2.05 6.22
C ASN A 47 13.24 -1.79 5.00
N PHE A 48 13.58 -2.38 3.85
CA PHE A 48 12.74 -2.37 2.66
C PHE A 48 12.27 -3.78 2.29
N CYS A 49 11.05 -4.11 2.70
CA CYS A 49 10.39 -5.36 2.36
C CYS A 49 9.69 -5.26 0.99
N ALA A 50 10.10 -6.13 0.07
CA ALA A 50 9.58 -6.30 -1.30
C ALA A 50 10.14 -5.37 -2.39
N ALA A 51 11.44 -5.05 -2.34
CA ALA A 51 12.16 -4.53 -3.49
C ALA A 51 12.29 -5.57 -4.63
N ALA A 52 12.24 -5.13 -5.89
CA ALA A 52 12.96 -5.83 -6.95
C ALA A 52 14.46 -5.92 -6.58
N LEU A 53 15.21 -6.84 -7.20
CA LEU A 53 16.66 -7.01 -6.92
C LEU A 53 17.49 -5.72 -7.06
N GLY A 54 16.98 -4.70 -7.76
CA GLY A 54 17.59 -3.38 -7.90
C GLY A 54 17.04 -2.28 -6.98
N GLY A 55 16.32 -2.60 -5.90
CA GLY A 55 15.82 -1.59 -4.95
C GLY A 55 14.59 -0.79 -5.43
N ALA A 56 14.30 -0.78 -6.74
CA ALA A 56 13.15 -0.08 -7.34
C ALA A 56 12.03 -1.07 -7.70
N GLY A 57 10.83 -0.87 -7.15
CA GLY A 57 9.62 -1.60 -7.54
C GLY A 57 9.13 -2.65 -6.53
N LEU A 58 7.81 -2.86 -6.52
CA LEU A 58 7.08 -3.71 -5.57
C LEU A 58 7.05 -5.18 -6.06
N LYS A 59 7.77 -6.08 -5.37
CA LYS A 59 7.58 -7.55 -5.45
C LYS A 59 6.30 -8.03 -4.74
N ARG A 60 5.34 -7.13 -4.47
CA ARG A 60 4.10 -7.41 -3.72
C ARG A 60 2.94 -7.79 -4.64
N ARG A 61 3.22 -8.60 -5.66
CA ARG A 61 2.22 -9.00 -6.65
C ARG A 61 2.15 -10.50 -6.78
N LEU A 62 0.93 -11.01 -6.89
CA LEU A 62 0.67 -12.38 -7.27
C LEU A 62 1.02 -12.61 -8.74
N VAL A 63 0.78 -11.62 -9.59
CA VAL A 63 1.13 -11.64 -11.03
C VAL A 63 2.00 -10.43 -11.35
N HIS A 64 3.23 -10.68 -11.79
CA HIS A 64 4.23 -9.65 -12.01
C HIS A 64 4.16 -9.00 -13.40
N GLN A 65 3.87 -9.78 -14.44
CA GLN A 65 3.83 -9.30 -15.82
C GLN A 65 2.63 -8.35 -16.03
N PRO A 66 2.85 -7.08 -16.44
CA PRO A 66 1.78 -6.13 -16.71
C PRO A 66 0.74 -6.62 -17.72
N GLU A 67 1.20 -7.34 -18.75
CA GLU A 67 0.35 -7.86 -19.83
C GLU A 67 -0.63 -8.90 -19.28
N LEU A 68 -0.15 -9.81 -18.43
CA LEU A 68 -1.01 -10.82 -17.78
C LEU A 68 -1.99 -10.19 -16.80
N ARG A 69 -1.58 -9.14 -16.08
CA ARG A 69 -2.50 -8.39 -15.21
C ARG A 69 -3.62 -7.75 -16.02
N ALA A 70 -3.30 -7.12 -17.16
CA ALA A 70 -4.31 -6.54 -18.04
C ALA A 70 -5.30 -7.61 -18.55
N LEU A 71 -4.82 -8.80 -18.92
CA LEU A 71 -5.69 -9.93 -19.28
C LEU A 71 -6.60 -10.37 -18.12
N ILE A 72 -6.09 -10.42 -16.89
CA ILE A 72 -6.90 -10.76 -15.70
C ILE A 72 -7.97 -9.69 -15.43
N ALA A 73 -7.62 -8.41 -15.53
CA ALA A 73 -8.58 -7.32 -15.38
C ALA A 73 -9.66 -7.37 -16.47
N ARG A 74 -9.28 -7.64 -17.72
CA ARG A 74 -10.22 -7.86 -18.83
C ARG A 74 -11.12 -9.06 -18.59
N PHE A 75 -10.56 -10.19 -18.13
CA PHE A 75 -11.34 -11.38 -17.81
C PHE A 75 -12.40 -11.11 -16.74
N SER A 76 -12.07 -10.28 -15.73
CA SER A 76 -12.98 -9.93 -14.64
C SER A 76 -14.27 -9.25 -15.10
N GLN A 77 -14.21 -8.51 -16.22
CA GLN A 77 -15.32 -7.69 -16.74
C GLN A 77 -15.95 -6.76 -15.68
N HIS A 78 -15.19 -6.34 -14.67
CA HIS A 78 -15.69 -5.46 -13.61
C HIS A 78 -16.00 -4.04 -14.12
N HIS A 79 -15.23 -3.54 -15.09
CA HIS A 79 -15.43 -2.25 -15.76
C HIS A 79 -15.45 -2.42 -17.28
N PRO A 80 -16.57 -2.89 -17.86
CA PRO A 80 -16.65 -3.20 -19.30
C PRO A 80 -16.50 -1.95 -20.20
N ASP A 81 -16.81 -0.76 -19.67
CA ASP A 81 -16.70 0.50 -20.41
C ASP A 81 -15.29 1.11 -20.38
N ASN A 82 -14.35 0.50 -19.65
CA ASN A 82 -12.97 0.99 -19.61
C ASN A 82 -12.31 0.76 -20.99
N PRO A 83 -11.73 1.80 -21.64
CA PRO A 83 -11.19 1.67 -22.98
C PRO A 83 -10.00 0.71 -23.08
N ASP A 84 -9.22 0.57 -22.00
CA ASP A 84 -8.01 -0.27 -21.97
C ASP A 84 -8.29 -1.68 -21.41
N LEU A 85 -9.18 -1.78 -20.42
CA LEU A 85 -9.40 -2.98 -19.61
C LEU A 85 -10.82 -3.57 -19.72
N GLY A 86 -11.73 -2.92 -20.44
CA GLY A 86 -13.11 -3.36 -20.58
C GLY A 86 -13.34 -4.38 -21.70
N ALA A 87 -12.44 -4.39 -22.69
CA ALA A 87 -12.53 -5.30 -23.84
C ALA A 87 -12.51 -6.76 -23.40
N LYS A 88 -13.53 -7.52 -23.81
CA LYS A 88 -13.63 -8.96 -23.57
C LYS A 88 -12.40 -9.69 -24.13
N LEU A 89 -12.00 -10.75 -23.45
CA LEU A 89 -10.97 -11.65 -23.96
C LEU A 89 -11.51 -12.48 -25.12
N SER A 90 -10.68 -12.69 -26.13
CA SER A 90 -10.85 -13.76 -27.11
C SER A 90 -10.45 -15.11 -26.51
N ASN A 91 -10.81 -16.20 -27.20
CA ASN A 91 -10.43 -17.57 -26.80
C ASN A 91 -8.91 -17.72 -26.72
N VAL A 92 -8.21 -17.21 -27.73
CA VAL A 92 -6.75 -17.28 -27.83
C VAL A 92 -6.10 -16.53 -26.67
N GLU A 93 -6.59 -15.35 -26.32
CA GLU A 93 -6.05 -14.58 -25.20
C GLU A 93 -6.31 -15.25 -23.85
N PHE A 94 -7.44 -15.94 -23.68
CA PHE A 94 -7.72 -16.68 -22.45
C PHE A 94 -6.85 -17.93 -22.33
N ASP A 95 -6.69 -18.70 -23.40
CA ASP A 95 -5.77 -19.84 -23.42
C ASP A 95 -4.34 -19.37 -23.16
N GLU A 96 -3.92 -18.25 -23.77
CA GLU A 96 -2.61 -17.63 -23.53
C GLU A 96 -2.44 -17.18 -22.08
N LEU A 97 -3.48 -16.61 -21.46
CA LEU A 97 -3.47 -16.26 -20.04
C LEU A 97 -3.18 -17.50 -19.16
N LEU A 98 -3.84 -18.63 -19.42
CA LEU A 98 -3.61 -19.88 -18.70
C LEU A 98 -2.20 -20.44 -18.95
N PHE A 99 -1.77 -20.51 -20.22
CA PHE A 99 -0.42 -20.98 -20.59
C PHE A 99 0.69 -20.10 -20.01
N ALA A 100 0.47 -18.79 -19.92
CA ALA A 100 1.42 -17.88 -19.32
C ALA A 100 1.57 -18.09 -17.80
N GLN A 101 0.50 -18.48 -17.08
CA GLN A 101 0.62 -18.87 -15.67
C GLN A 101 1.48 -20.13 -15.50
N ILE A 102 1.38 -21.09 -16.42
CA ILE A 102 2.23 -22.29 -16.43
C ILE A 102 3.70 -21.89 -16.67
N ARG A 103 3.97 -21.09 -17.71
CA ARG A 103 5.33 -20.62 -18.05
C ARG A 103 5.98 -19.81 -16.93
N SER A 104 5.21 -18.96 -16.25
CA SER A 104 5.66 -18.18 -15.09
C SER A 104 5.72 -18.99 -13.79
N LYS A 105 5.35 -20.28 -13.82
CA LYS A 105 5.27 -21.17 -12.65
C LYS A 105 4.33 -20.64 -11.55
N ASN A 106 3.36 -19.80 -11.90
CA ASN A 106 2.38 -19.25 -10.98
C ASN A 106 1.21 -20.23 -10.76
N ARG A 107 1.51 -21.31 -10.03
CA ARG A 107 0.53 -22.38 -9.75
C ARG A 107 -0.70 -21.87 -9.00
N ALA A 108 -0.55 -20.82 -8.18
CA ALA A 108 -1.65 -20.27 -7.40
C ALA A 108 -2.68 -19.56 -8.29
N MET A 109 -2.22 -18.70 -9.21
CA MET A 109 -3.11 -18.02 -10.14
C MET A 109 -3.75 -19.01 -11.13
N LEU A 110 -2.99 -20.01 -11.57
CA LEU A 110 -3.52 -21.08 -12.43
C LEU A 110 -4.64 -21.86 -11.74
N ALA A 111 -4.44 -22.29 -10.49
CA ALA A 111 -5.46 -22.99 -9.72
C ALA A 111 -6.73 -22.14 -9.52
N LEU A 112 -6.56 -20.83 -9.27
CA LEU A 112 -7.67 -19.90 -9.15
C LEU A 112 -8.46 -19.79 -10.46
N LEU A 113 -7.79 -19.54 -11.59
CA LEU A 113 -8.45 -19.39 -12.89
C LEU A 113 -9.16 -20.68 -13.34
N ALA A 114 -8.50 -21.83 -13.20
CA ALA A 114 -9.11 -23.13 -13.52
C ALA A 114 -10.31 -23.43 -12.61
N GLY A 115 -10.23 -23.14 -11.32
CA GLY A 115 -11.36 -23.28 -10.40
C GLY A 115 -12.55 -22.41 -10.81
N ILE A 116 -12.31 -21.14 -11.13
CA ILE A 116 -13.34 -20.20 -11.62
C ILE A 116 -13.95 -20.69 -12.94
N GLU A 117 -13.15 -21.23 -13.86
CA GLU A 117 -13.64 -21.81 -15.11
C GLU A 117 -14.57 -22.99 -14.84
N THR A 118 -14.25 -23.86 -13.87
CA THR A 118 -15.14 -24.98 -13.48
C THR A 118 -16.44 -24.54 -12.80
N GLU A 119 -16.45 -23.37 -12.15
CA GLU A 119 -17.66 -22.78 -11.58
C GLU A 119 -18.57 -22.11 -12.61
N ALA A 120 -18.00 -21.68 -13.75
CA ALA A 120 -18.78 -21.07 -14.80
C ALA A 120 -19.86 -22.07 -15.30
N PRO A 121 -21.09 -21.62 -15.63
CA PRO A 121 -22.19 -22.52 -15.95
C PRO A 121 -21.79 -23.49 -17.07
N ARG A 122 -21.87 -24.80 -16.81
CA ARG A 122 -21.59 -25.87 -17.80
C ARG A 122 -22.38 -25.72 -19.11
N ALA A 123 -23.48 -24.96 -19.08
CA ALA A 123 -24.37 -24.69 -20.22
C ALA A 123 -23.98 -23.44 -21.04
N SER A 124 -22.89 -22.74 -20.73
CA SER A 124 -22.43 -21.60 -21.54
C SER A 124 -21.48 -22.09 -22.64
N PRO A 125 -21.90 -22.14 -23.92
CA PRO A 125 -21.02 -22.50 -25.04
C PRO A 125 -19.99 -21.41 -25.36
N LEU A 126 -20.05 -20.29 -24.64
CA LEU A 126 -19.16 -19.15 -24.84
C LEU A 126 -17.78 -19.48 -24.28
N ARG A 127 -16.81 -19.62 -25.18
CA ARG A 127 -15.41 -19.35 -24.84
C ARG A 127 -15.11 -17.86 -25.12
N PRO A 128 -14.23 -17.23 -24.31
CA PRO A 128 -13.82 -17.71 -22.99
C PRO A 128 -15.00 -17.71 -22.00
N PRO A 129 -14.95 -18.52 -20.93
CA PRO A 129 -16.02 -18.57 -19.94
C PRO A 129 -16.29 -17.17 -19.37
N ARG A 130 -17.55 -16.84 -19.09
CA ARG A 130 -17.85 -15.58 -18.40
C ARG A 130 -17.39 -15.68 -16.94
N CYS A 131 -16.58 -14.72 -16.49
CA CYS A 131 -16.20 -14.62 -15.08
C CYS A 131 -17.47 -14.48 -14.21
N PRO A 132 -17.67 -15.36 -13.20
CA PRO A 132 -18.77 -15.19 -12.25
C PRO A 132 -18.64 -13.87 -11.48
N ALA A 133 -19.74 -13.13 -11.33
CA ALA A 133 -19.74 -11.78 -10.75
C ALA A 133 -19.04 -11.69 -9.38
N LYS A 134 -19.16 -12.73 -8.55
CA LYS A 134 -18.49 -12.83 -7.23
C LYS A 134 -16.97 -12.73 -7.28
N TRP A 135 -16.33 -13.08 -8.40
CA TRP A 135 -14.87 -13.01 -8.59
C TRP A 135 -14.40 -11.72 -9.26
N ALA A 136 -15.32 -10.93 -9.83
CA ALA A 136 -14.98 -9.81 -10.70
C ALA A 136 -14.11 -8.76 -9.97
N GLU A 137 -14.49 -8.35 -8.76
CA GLU A 137 -13.74 -7.36 -7.99
C GLU A 137 -12.33 -7.85 -7.61
N LEU A 138 -12.22 -9.10 -7.15
CA LEU A 138 -10.94 -9.69 -6.77
C LEU A 138 -10.00 -9.73 -7.99
N LEU A 139 -10.47 -10.29 -9.10
CA LEU A 139 -9.67 -10.41 -10.31
C LEU A 139 -9.32 -9.03 -10.89
N TYR A 140 -10.24 -8.08 -10.87
CA TYR A 140 -9.93 -6.71 -11.27
C TYR A 140 -8.84 -6.10 -10.38
N GLY A 141 -8.94 -6.25 -9.06
CA GLY A 141 -7.91 -5.82 -8.11
C GLY A 141 -6.53 -6.42 -8.44
N LEU A 142 -6.47 -7.73 -8.69
CA LEU A 142 -5.25 -8.46 -9.08
C LEU A 142 -4.75 -8.12 -10.50
N GLY A 143 -5.62 -7.60 -11.37
CA GLY A 143 -5.31 -7.25 -12.75
C GLY A 143 -5.01 -5.76 -12.97
N THR A 144 -5.34 -4.90 -12.02
CA THR A 144 -5.13 -3.45 -12.18
C THR A 144 -3.65 -3.09 -12.36
N PRO A 145 -3.33 -2.06 -13.18
CA PRO A 145 -1.96 -1.65 -13.47
C PRO A 145 -1.14 -1.25 -12.25
N GLN A 146 0.18 -1.23 -12.42
CA GLN A 146 1.11 -1.08 -11.30
C GLN A 146 1.04 0.26 -10.57
N SER A 147 0.68 1.32 -11.30
CA SER A 147 0.53 2.68 -10.78
C SER A 147 -0.74 2.91 -9.95
N VAL A 148 -1.57 1.87 -9.80
CA VAL A 148 -2.95 1.97 -9.37
C VAL A 148 -3.26 1.10 -8.14
N SER A 149 -2.65 -0.08 -8.01
CA SER A 149 -2.94 -0.99 -6.90
C SER A 149 -1.79 -1.96 -6.62
N ASP A 150 -1.68 -2.34 -5.35
CA ASP A 150 -0.82 -3.38 -4.81
C ASP A 150 -1.70 -4.54 -4.31
N ASP A 151 -1.31 -5.79 -4.55
CA ASP A 151 -2.16 -6.94 -4.21
C ASP A 151 -2.25 -7.11 -2.67
N SER A 152 -1.29 -6.57 -1.91
CA SER A 152 -1.34 -6.52 -0.43
C SER A 152 -2.50 -5.67 0.11
N ASN A 153 -3.08 -4.80 -0.71
CA ASN A 153 -4.23 -3.96 -0.34
C ASN A 153 -5.50 -4.77 -0.10
N LEU A 154 -5.60 -5.98 -0.65
CA LEU A 154 -6.79 -6.82 -0.52
C LEU A 154 -7.06 -7.25 0.93
N ILE A 155 -6.00 -7.38 1.74
CA ILE A 155 -6.10 -7.75 3.15
C ILE A 155 -5.67 -6.60 4.04
N GLN A 156 -4.47 -6.04 3.79
CA GLN A 156 -3.73 -4.95 4.44
C GLN A 156 -3.77 -4.79 5.97
N HIS A 157 -4.82 -5.11 6.74
CA HIS A 157 -4.99 -4.79 8.17
C HIS A 157 -4.85 -6.05 9.03
N GLN A 158 -4.27 -5.90 10.22
CA GLN A 158 -3.99 -7.01 11.13
C GLN A 158 -5.22 -7.89 11.45
N ARG A 159 -6.38 -7.28 11.70
CA ARG A 159 -7.62 -8.03 12.02
C ARG A 159 -8.05 -8.93 10.85
N ALA A 160 -7.96 -8.44 9.61
CA ALA A 160 -8.27 -9.26 8.43
C ALA A 160 -7.24 -10.37 8.22
N LEU A 161 -5.95 -10.10 8.48
CA LEU A 161 -4.89 -11.11 8.44
C LEU A 161 -5.18 -12.26 9.42
N ALA A 162 -5.58 -11.95 10.67
CA ALA A 162 -5.91 -12.97 11.65
C ALA A 162 -7.03 -13.92 11.17
N VAL A 163 -8.08 -13.37 10.53
CA VAL A 163 -9.15 -14.17 9.94
C VAL A 163 -8.63 -15.02 8.77
N VAL A 164 -7.83 -14.44 7.88
CA VAL A 164 -7.24 -15.16 6.74
C VAL A 164 -6.32 -16.28 7.22
N ARG A 165 -5.48 -16.05 8.24
CA ARG A 165 -4.64 -17.08 8.86
C ARG A 165 -5.48 -18.23 9.39
N LYS A 166 -6.56 -17.94 10.15
CA LYS A 166 -7.49 -18.96 10.65
C LYS A 166 -8.04 -19.83 9.52
N LEU A 167 -8.46 -19.22 8.41
CA LEU A 167 -8.97 -19.94 7.23
C LEU A 167 -7.87 -20.76 6.52
N LEU A 168 -6.66 -20.23 6.42
CA LEU A 168 -5.51 -20.93 5.82
C LEU A 168 -5.06 -22.15 6.64
N LEU A 169 -5.21 -22.11 7.96
CA LEU A 169 -4.96 -23.24 8.87
C LEU A 169 -6.14 -24.21 8.95
N GLY A 170 -7.14 -24.11 8.05
CA GLY A 170 -8.25 -25.05 7.97
C GLY A 170 -9.41 -24.75 8.93
N GLY A 171 -9.38 -23.62 9.63
CA GLY A 171 -10.49 -23.15 10.45
C GLY A 171 -11.68 -22.67 9.62
N VAL A 172 -12.82 -22.49 10.31
CA VAL A 172 -14.08 -22.00 9.72
C VAL A 172 -14.39 -20.61 10.27
N ALA A 173 -14.75 -19.67 9.40
CA ALA A 173 -15.13 -18.32 9.82
C ALA A 173 -16.44 -18.34 10.63
N ASN A 174 -16.59 -17.38 11.55
CA ASN A 174 -17.85 -17.10 12.23
C ASN A 174 -18.43 -15.74 11.79
N LEU A 175 -19.52 -15.28 12.41
CA LEU A 175 -20.15 -14.00 12.07
C LEU A 175 -19.24 -12.79 12.40
N GLU A 176 -18.44 -12.88 13.45
CA GLU A 176 -17.47 -11.83 13.82
C GLU A 176 -16.33 -11.74 12.79
N ASP A 177 -15.80 -12.89 12.36
CA ASP A 177 -14.79 -12.97 11.30
C ASP A 177 -15.28 -12.33 10.00
N LYS A 178 -16.56 -12.56 9.65
CA LYS A 178 -17.20 -11.91 8.50
C LYS A 178 -17.31 -10.40 8.66
N ALA A 179 -17.72 -9.93 9.84
CA ALA A 179 -17.78 -8.49 10.12
C ALA A 179 -16.38 -7.85 10.02
N ILE A 180 -15.36 -8.53 10.53
CA ILE A 180 -13.96 -8.11 10.40
C ILE A 180 -13.55 -8.03 8.92
N LEU A 181 -13.85 -9.06 8.11
CA LEU A 181 -13.52 -9.00 6.68
C LEU A 181 -14.32 -7.93 5.94
N ALA A 182 -15.60 -7.74 6.23
CA ALA A 182 -16.40 -6.66 5.64
C ALA A 182 -15.81 -5.27 5.96
N GLU A 183 -15.29 -5.10 7.17
CA GLU A 183 -14.76 -3.83 7.65
C GLU A 183 -13.33 -3.54 7.14
N HIS A 184 -12.50 -4.59 6.97
CA HIS A 184 -11.07 -4.44 6.73
C HIS A 184 -10.59 -5.00 5.39
N ALA A 185 -11.31 -5.95 4.79
CA ALA A 185 -10.99 -6.61 3.54
C ALA A 185 -12.28 -6.90 2.73
N PRO A 186 -13.08 -5.87 2.38
CA PRO A 186 -14.47 -6.03 1.96
C PRO A 186 -14.66 -6.92 0.72
N ILE A 187 -13.68 -6.94 -0.19
CA ILE A 187 -13.69 -7.85 -1.36
C ILE A 187 -13.66 -9.32 -0.89
N LEU A 188 -12.81 -9.64 0.10
CA LEU A 188 -12.77 -10.98 0.69
C LEU A 188 -14.01 -11.27 1.54
N GLY A 189 -14.56 -10.26 2.22
CA GLY A 189 -15.82 -10.38 2.98
C GLY A 189 -16.99 -10.78 2.08
N ARG A 190 -17.22 -10.03 1.00
CA ARG A 190 -18.26 -10.35 0.00
C ARG A 190 -18.04 -11.72 -0.66
N LEU A 191 -16.79 -12.03 -0.99
CA LEU A 191 -16.47 -13.34 -1.55
C LEU A 191 -16.81 -14.46 -0.56
N LEU A 192 -16.48 -14.30 0.73
CA LEU A 192 -16.78 -15.28 1.76
C LEU A 192 -18.30 -15.43 1.96
N ASP A 193 -19.06 -14.34 1.89
CA ASP A 193 -20.53 -14.37 1.97
C ASP A 193 -21.16 -15.23 0.87
N HIS A 194 -20.59 -15.24 -0.34
CA HIS A 194 -21.04 -16.13 -1.40
C HIS A 194 -20.76 -17.62 -1.13
N PHE A 195 -19.77 -17.95 -0.30
CA PHE A 195 -19.36 -19.32 0.01
C PHE A 195 -19.74 -19.77 1.43
N GLY A 196 -20.48 -18.95 2.18
CA GLY A 196 -20.85 -19.23 3.56
C GLY A 196 -19.72 -18.85 4.52
N PHE A 197 -18.95 -19.83 5.02
CA PHE A 197 -17.96 -19.62 6.10
C PHE A 197 -16.55 -20.11 5.77
N VAL A 198 -16.34 -20.61 4.56
CA VAL A 198 -15.04 -21.09 4.06
C VAL A 198 -14.87 -20.67 2.61
N PHE A 199 -13.64 -20.40 2.20
CA PHE A 199 -13.34 -20.21 0.78
C PHE A 199 -13.26 -21.54 0.04
N PRO A 200 -13.51 -21.57 -1.28
CA PRO A 200 -13.29 -22.77 -2.06
C PRO A 200 -11.80 -23.15 -2.10
N ARG A 201 -11.52 -24.45 -2.09
CA ARG A 201 -10.15 -25.00 -1.97
C ARG A 201 -9.19 -24.51 -3.05
N TYR A 202 -9.68 -24.27 -4.28
CA TYR A 202 -8.84 -23.78 -5.38
C TYR A 202 -8.38 -22.33 -5.17
N PHE A 203 -9.00 -21.56 -4.28
CA PHE A 203 -8.57 -20.21 -3.93
C PHE A 203 -7.47 -20.18 -2.85
N THR A 204 -7.35 -21.25 -2.04
CA THR A 204 -6.38 -21.32 -0.93
C THR A 204 -4.94 -20.98 -1.34
N PRO A 205 -4.38 -21.46 -2.47
CA PRO A 205 -3.03 -21.09 -2.88
C PRO A 205 -2.86 -19.59 -3.16
N ALA A 206 -3.84 -18.97 -3.81
CA ALA A 206 -3.83 -17.54 -4.10
C ALA A 206 -4.01 -16.72 -2.81
N LEU A 207 -4.94 -17.11 -1.95
CA LEU A 207 -5.15 -16.49 -0.64
C LEU A 207 -3.88 -16.55 0.23
N HIS A 208 -3.19 -17.70 0.23
CA HIS A 208 -1.94 -17.88 0.95
C HIS A 208 -0.84 -16.94 0.42
N HIS A 209 -0.69 -16.82 -0.89
CA HIS A 209 0.25 -15.85 -1.46
C HIS A 209 -0.14 -14.41 -1.12
N LEU A 210 -1.42 -14.04 -1.19
CA LEU A 210 -1.87 -12.71 -0.80
C LEU A 210 -1.57 -12.40 0.67
N TYR A 211 -1.77 -13.39 1.55
CA TYR A 211 -1.39 -13.28 2.96
C TYR A 211 0.11 -13.00 3.13
N ARG A 212 0.97 -13.79 2.47
CA ARG A 212 2.44 -13.59 2.49
C ARG A 212 2.85 -12.23 1.95
N LEU A 213 2.32 -11.85 0.79
CA LEU A 213 2.57 -10.54 0.17
C LEU A 213 2.14 -9.40 1.09
N THR A 214 1.07 -9.58 1.86
CA THR A 214 0.60 -8.59 2.84
C THR A 214 1.53 -8.48 4.04
N LEU A 215 2.00 -9.59 4.61
CA LEU A 215 3.00 -9.57 5.69
C LEU A 215 4.29 -8.88 5.24
N PHE A 216 4.77 -9.22 4.04
CA PHE A 216 5.92 -8.53 3.43
C PHE A 216 5.61 -7.06 3.19
N GLY A 217 4.39 -6.75 2.75
CA GLY A 217 3.95 -5.41 2.42
C GLY A 217 3.86 -4.47 3.60
N ARG A 218 3.57 -5.00 4.79
CA ARG A 218 3.47 -4.26 6.04
C ARG A 218 4.82 -4.03 6.72
N GLY A 219 5.93 -4.47 6.11
CA GLY A 219 7.26 -4.31 6.71
C GLY A 219 7.50 -5.26 7.89
N ALA A 220 6.80 -6.41 7.93
CA ALA A 220 6.91 -7.37 9.02
C ALA A 220 8.12 -8.30 8.91
N VAL A 221 8.87 -8.28 7.79
CA VAL A 221 9.99 -9.20 7.53
C VAL A 221 11.34 -8.48 7.50
N GLY A 222 12.45 -9.22 7.50
CA GLY A 222 13.78 -8.61 7.62
C GLY A 222 14.15 -8.19 9.06
N LEU A 223 13.36 -8.61 10.06
CA LEU A 223 13.65 -8.47 11.49
C LEU A 223 14.52 -9.64 11.98
N GLY A 224 15.65 -9.86 11.31
CA GLY A 224 16.59 -10.94 11.58
C GLY A 224 18.00 -10.46 11.24
N VAL A 225 18.57 -9.62 12.10
CA VAL A 225 19.91 -9.05 11.86
C VAL A 225 20.93 -10.16 12.09
N GLY A 226 21.46 -10.74 11.01
CA GLY A 226 22.44 -11.83 11.05
C GLY A 226 21.86 -13.23 11.32
N ARG A 227 20.52 -13.41 11.33
CA ARG A 227 19.85 -14.71 11.51
C ARG A 227 18.45 -14.75 10.90
N ALA A 228 17.82 -15.93 10.90
CA ALA A 228 16.39 -16.06 10.64
C ALA A 228 15.58 -15.42 11.78
N GLY A 229 15.03 -14.23 11.54
CA GLY A 229 14.15 -13.53 12.49
C GLY A 229 12.85 -14.29 12.79
N TRP A 230 12.12 -13.90 13.84
CA TRP A 230 10.79 -14.48 14.11
C TRP A 230 9.83 -14.45 12.90
N PRO A 231 9.87 -13.49 11.95
CA PRO A 231 8.80 -13.41 10.96
C PRO A 231 8.93 -14.56 9.99
N LEU A 232 10.18 -14.86 9.63
CA LEU A 232 10.52 -15.97 8.77
C LEU A 232 10.08 -17.28 9.43
N SER A 233 10.40 -17.48 10.71
CA SER A 233 10.01 -18.69 11.43
C SER A 233 8.50 -18.87 11.56
N ALA A 234 7.74 -17.78 11.72
CA ALA A 234 6.29 -17.79 11.76
C ALA A 234 5.68 -18.13 10.38
N ILE A 235 6.24 -17.55 9.31
CA ILE A 235 5.80 -17.76 7.93
C ILE A 235 6.13 -19.19 7.46
N GLU A 236 7.29 -19.73 7.82
CA GLU A 236 7.68 -21.11 7.52
C GLU A 236 6.70 -22.12 8.13
N GLY A 237 6.23 -21.87 9.36
CA GLY A 237 5.21 -22.71 9.99
C GLY A 237 3.90 -22.71 9.20
N LEU A 238 3.42 -21.53 8.79
CA LEU A 238 2.24 -21.43 7.94
C LEU A 238 2.42 -22.09 6.58
N ASP A 239 3.56 -21.84 5.92
CA ASP A 239 3.91 -22.43 4.62
C ASP A 239 3.84 -23.97 4.72
N TYR A 240 4.42 -24.55 5.78
CA TYR A 240 4.38 -25.98 6.03
C TYR A 240 2.94 -26.50 6.19
N CYS A 241 2.12 -25.88 7.04
CA CYS A 241 0.75 -26.30 7.28
C CYS A 241 -0.11 -26.24 6.01
N VAL A 242 -0.01 -25.15 5.24
CA VAL A 242 -0.79 -24.98 3.99
C VAL A 242 -0.37 -26.00 2.94
N TRP A 243 0.93 -26.26 2.78
CA TRP A 243 1.42 -27.26 1.83
C TRP A 243 1.08 -28.68 2.25
N ALA A 244 1.21 -29.02 3.53
CA ALA A 244 0.83 -30.33 4.05
C ALA A 244 -0.68 -30.60 3.86
N ALA A 245 -1.53 -29.61 4.16
CA ALA A 245 -2.97 -29.72 3.94
C ALA A 245 -3.32 -30.00 2.47
N ARG A 246 -2.61 -29.36 1.54
CA ARG A 246 -2.74 -29.62 0.11
C ARG A 246 -2.23 -31.01 -0.28
N ASP A 247 -1.05 -31.39 0.18
CA ASP A 247 -0.45 -32.70 -0.09
C ASP A 247 -1.35 -33.83 0.40
N PHE A 248 -1.99 -33.70 1.56
CA PHE A 248 -2.89 -34.72 2.09
C PHE A 248 -4.14 -34.93 1.24
N VAL A 249 -4.56 -33.90 0.48
CA VAL A 249 -5.67 -34.01 -0.48
C VAL A 249 -5.18 -34.60 -1.80
N GLU A 250 -4.08 -34.09 -2.36
CA GLU A 250 -3.57 -34.53 -3.66
C GLU A 250 -2.90 -35.91 -3.61
N ARG A 251 -2.30 -36.25 -2.46
CA ARG A 251 -1.49 -37.43 -2.21
C ARG A 251 -1.78 -37.99 -0.82
N PRO A 252 -2.93 -38.66 -0.61
CA PRO A 252 -3.37 -39.11 0.70
C PRO A 252 -2.38 -40.02 1.44
N TRP A 253 -1.59 -40.81 0.71
CA TRP A 253 -0.55 -41.69 1.28
C TRP A 253 0.58 -40.94 1.98
N THR A 254 0.72 -39.64 1.74
CA THR A 254 1.71 -38.82 2.44
C THR A 254 1.32 -38.49 3.88
N ARG A 255 0.09 -38.80 4.31
CA ARG A 255 -0.42 -38.55 5.67
C ARG A 255 0.11 -39.59 6.67
N THR A 256 1.38 -39.47 7.06
CA THR A 256 2.03 -40.31 8.08
C THR A 256 1.95 -39.69 9.47
N ALA A 257 2.18 -40.50 10.52
CA ALA A 257 2.22 -40.01 11.91
C ALA A 257 3.26 -38.89 12.10
N ASP A 258 4.46 -39.07 11.55
CA ASP A 258 5.53 -38.07 11.63
C ASP A 258 5.16 -36.75 10.95
N ARG A 259 4.48 -36.81 9.78
CA ARG A 259 4.00 -35.58 9.12
C ARG A 259 2.88 -34.91 9.90
N LEU A 260 2.00 -35.67 10.56
CA LEU A 260 0.96 -35.08 11.41
C LEU A 260 1.56 -34.38 12.63
N GLN A 261 2.53 -35.00 13.31
CA GLN A 261 3.26 -34.37 14.41
C GLN A 261 4.00 -33.11 13.96
N ALA A 262 4.63 -33.14 12.79
CA ALA A 262 5.27 -31.96 12.22
C ALA A 262 4.26 -30.85 11.91
N VAL A 263 3.08 -31.18 11.37
CA VAL A 263 2.00 -30.20 11.16
C VAL A 263 1.56 -29.58 12.47
N GLU A 264 1.32 -30.38 13.52
CA GLU A 264 0.93 -29.88 14.85
C GLU A 264 1.99 -28.93 15.44
N PHE A 265 3.27 -29.31 15.35
CA PHE A 265 4.37 -28.45 15.79
C PHE A 265 4.38 -27.11 15.05
N TRP A 266 4.29 -27.13 13.72
CA TRP A 266 4.34 -25.91 12.90
C TRP A 266 3.09 -25.06 13.05
N GLU A 267 1.93 -25.68 13.25
CA GLU A 267 0.68 -24.99 13.51
C GLU A 267 0.72 -24.27 14.86
N MET A 268 1.18 -24.93 15.92
CA MET A 268 1.39 -24.30 17.23
C MET A 268 2.34 -23.10 17.11
N ARG A 269 3.44 -23.27 16.39
CA ARG A 269 4.43 -22.20 16.20
C ARG A 269 3.89 -21.03 15.39
N ALA A 270 3.16 -21.30 14.31
CA ALA A 270 2.51 -20.28 13.49
C ALA A 270 1.47 -19.50 14.30
N ASN A 271 0.62 -20.19 15.07
CA ASN A 271 -0.37 -19.56 15.94
C ASN A 271 0.24 -18.72 17.07
N ALA A 272 1.42 -19.11 17.57
CA ALA A 272 2.10 -18.35 18.62
C ALA A 272 2.79 -17.08 18.10
N LEU A 273 3.41 -17.13 16.91
CA LEU A 273 4.24 -16.03 16.40
C LEU A 273 3.52 -15.10 15.42
N LEU A 274 2.63 -15.62 14.55
CA LEU A 274 1.97 -14.81 13.52
C LEU A 274 1.17 -13.63 14.07
N PRO A 275 0.45 -13.71 15.21
CA PRO A 275 -0.24 -12.54 15.75
C PRO A 275 0.69 -11.34 15.99
N GLY A 276 1.92 -11.58 16.45
CA GLY A 276 2.95 -10.54 16.61
C GLY A 276 3.42 -9.99 15.26
N VAL A 277 3.60 -10.85 14.26
CA VAL A 277 3.97 -10.45 12.89
C VAL A 277 2.87 -9.65 12.19
N GLU A 278 1.61 -10.08 12.32
CA GLU A 278 0.42 -9.42 11.76
C GLU A 278 0.25 -8.02 12.37
N SER A 279 0.46 -7.88 13.68
CA SER A 279 0.28 -6.64 14.43
C SER A 279 1.51 -5.73 14.51
N LEU A 280 2.67 -6.24 14.09
CA LEU A 280 3.98 -5.61 14.27
C LEU A 280 4.31 -5.36 15.75
N THR A 281 4.01 -6.35 16.61
CA THR A 281 4.21 -6.28 18.06
C THR A 281 5.18 -7.35 18.52
N ALA A 282 6.27 -6.92 19.19
CA ALA A 282 7.33 -7.77 19.76
C ALA A 282 6.77 -9.04 20.43
N PRO A 283 7.42 -10.20 20.30
CA PRO A 283 6.89 -11.42 20.88
C PRO A 283 7.20 -11.39 22.37
N SER A 284 6.57 -12.29 23.11
CA SER A 284 7.10 -12.61 24.44
C SER A 284 8.56 -13.08 24.31
N THR A 285 9.43 -12.55 25.17
CA THR A 285 10.83 -12.98 25.27
C THR A 285 10.96 -14.49 25.53
N ALA A 286 9.97 -15.10 26.19
CA ALA A 286 9.93 -16.54 26.42
C ALA A 286 9.69 -17.34 25.12
N LEU A 287 9.03 -16.74 24.13
CA LEU A 287 8.72 -17.37 22.85
C LEU A 287 9.82 -17.13 21.82
N TYR A 288 10.32 -15.89 21.72
CA TYR A 288 11.40 -15.52 20.82
C TYR A 288 12.13 -14.27 21.32
N PRO A 289 13.33 -14.37 21.92
CA PRO A 289 14.06 -13.20 22.38
C PRO A 289 14.62 -12.41 21.19
N LEU A 290 14.20 -11.15 21.05
CA LEU A 290 14.81 -10.22 20.10
C LEU A 290 16.17 -9.76 20.61
N ASN A 291 17.16 -9.68 19.73
CA ASN A 291 18.42 -9.02 20.06
C ASN A 291 18.27 -7.49 19.97
N VAL A 292 19.29 -6.76 20.43
CA VAL A 292 19.26 -5.28 20.44
C VAL A 292 19.03 -4.70 19.03
N PRO A 293 19.78 -5.11 17.98
CA PRO A 293 19.53 -4.63 16.62
C PRO A 293 18.12 -4.92 16.08
N GLU A 294 17.55 -6.09 16.39
CA GLU A 294 16.17 -6.45 16.00
C GLU A 294 15.14 -5.55 16.70
N THR A 295 15.38 -5.21 17.97
CA THR A 295 14.53 -4.32 18.76
C THR A 295 14.58 -2.89 18.24
N GLU A 296 15.79 -2.37 18.01
CA GLU A 296 16.01 -1.03 17.45
C GLU A 296 15.37 -0.89 16.06
N LEU A 297 15.57 -1.89 15.19
CA LEU A 297 14.99 -1.90 13.84
C LEU A 297 13.46 -1.99 13.88
N LEU A 298 12.88 -2.76 14.81
CA LEU A 298 11.43 -2.81 15.00
C LEU A 298 10.91 -1.44 15.47
N ASN A 299 11.55 -0.84 16.46
CA ASN A 299 11.17 0.48 16.99
C ASN A 299 11.26 1.56 15.92
N GLU A 300 12.35 1.60 15.14
CA GLU A 300 12.51 2.53 14.03
C GLU A 300 11.35 2.43 13.01
N ARG A 301 10.98 1.19 12.62
CA ARG A 301 9.86 0.93 11.69
C ARG A 301 8.50 1.33 12.24
N LEU A 302 8.32 1.21 13.55
CA LEU A 302 7.12 1.67 14.25
C LEU A 302 7.12 3.19 14.44
N GLY A 303 8.22 3.87 14.11
CA GLY A 303 8.40 5.29 14.30
C GLY A 303 8.47 5.66 15.78
N LEU A 304 9.13 4.80 16.57
CA LEU A 304 9.44 4.97 17.98
C LEU A 304 10.92 5.33 18.14
N ASN A 305 11.27 5.84 19.31
CA ASN A 305 12.67 6.00 19.73
C ASN A 305 13.34 4.61 19.90
N PRO A 306 14.68 4.52 19.93
CA PRO A 306 15.38 3.24 20.10
C PRO A 306 14.97 2.45 21.36
N ASP A 307 14.58 3.15 22.42
CA ASP A 307 14.06 2.58 23.68
C ASP A 307 12.60 2.09 23.59
N GLY A 308 11.92 2.31 22.47
CA GLY A 308 10.53 1.93 22.23
C GLY A 308 9.50 2.98 22.68
N GLU A 309 9.95 4.14 23.18
CA GLU A 309 9.05 5.21 23.57
C GLU A 309 8.57 6.02 22.35
N SER A 310 7.45 6.73 22.53
CA SER A 310 6.95 7.64 21.48
C SER A 310 7.84 8.87 21.37
N CYS A 311 8.04 9.35 20.13
CA CYS A 311 8.78 10.59 19.91
C CYS A 311 8.03 11.79 20.52
N GLY A 312 8.69 12.55 21.37
CA GLY A 312 8.19 13.83 21.87
C GLY A 312 8.13 14.89 20.77
N ALA A 313 7.42 15.99 21.03
CA ALA A 313 7.46 17.16 20.15
C ALA A 313 8.88 17.74 20.08
N LEU A 314 9.37 18.01 18.87
CA LEU A 314 10.66 18.66 18.67
C LEU A 314 10.58 20.12 19.18
N PRO A 315 11.65 20.63 19.81
CA PRO A 315 11.73 22.01 20.24
C PRO A 315 11.44 23.01 19.12
N LEU A 316 11.04 24.22 19.49
CA LEU A 316 10.73 25.25 18.50
C LEU A 316 11.94 25.57 17.61
N GLU A 317 13.14 25.64 18.16
CA GLU A 317 14.34 26.02 17.41
C GLU A 317 15.02 24.84 16.68
N HIS A 318 14.39 23.67 16.63
CA HIS A 318 14.99 22.49 16.00
C HIS A 318 15.15 22.69 14.47
N SER A 319 16.33 22.35 13.93
CA SER A 319 16.66 22.53 12.49
C SER A 319 15.62 21.91 11.55
N PHE A 320 15.16 20.70 11.87
CA PHE A 320 14.11 19.97 11.13
C PHE A 320 12.78 20.72 10.98
N CYS A 321 12.49 21.69 11.85
CA CYS A 321 11.23 22.43 11.84
C CYS A 321 11.26 23.72 11.01
N LYS A 322 12.45 24.22 10.68
CA LYS A 322 12.63 25.57 10.12
C LYS A 322 11.81 25.79 8.85
N GLU A 323 11.91 24.89 7.87
CA GLU A 323 11.24 25.05 6.58
C GLU A 323 9.74 24.80 6.65
N GLN A 324 9.32 23.75 7.38
CA GLN A 324 7.91 23.39 7.48
C GLN A 324 7.09 24.46 8.20
N ARG A 325 7.69 25.22 9.12
CA ARG A 325 6.99 26.31 9.83
C ARG A 325 6.89 27.60 9.06
N VAL A 326 7.87 27.88 8.19
CA VAL A 326 7.79 29.03 7.28
C VAL A 326 6.62 28.84 6.31
N LEU A 327 6.40 27.60 5.89
CA LEU A 327 5.38 27.28 4.88
C LEU A 327 4.06 26.78 5.46
N GLY A 328 3.97 26.44 6.74
CA GLY A 328 2.77 25.82 7.29
C GLY A 328 2.53 26.04 8.78
N CYS A 329 1.28 25.83 9.19
CA CYS A 329 0.82 26.01 10.55
C CYS A 329 -0.07 24.83 10.96
N TYR A 330 0.29 24.18 12.06
CA TYR A 330 -0.41 23.04 12.65
C TYR A 330 -0.55 23.29 14.16
N PRO A 331 -1.54 24.10 14.58
CA PRO A 331 -1.57 24.67 15.92
C PRO A 331 -2.17 23.74 16.98
N LEU A 332 -2.78 22.62 16.59
CA LEU A 332 -3.46 21.75 17.53
C LEU A 332 -2.48 20.89 18.32
N PRO A 333 -2.69 20.72 19.64
CA PRO A 333 -1.90 19.79 20.44
C PRO A 333 -1.89 18.38 19.84
N GLY A 334 -0.71 17.78 19.78
CA GLY A 334 -0.48 16.47 19.16
C GLY A 334 -0.17 16.52 17.65
N TRP A 335 -0.19 17.71 17.03
CA TRP A 335 0.20 17.95 15.64
C TRP A 335 1.55 18.66 15.50
N GLU A 336 2.28 18.79 16.59
CA GLU A 336 3.66 19.25 16.59
C GLU A 336 4.53 18.29 15.78
N GLN A 337 5.61 18.81 15.19
CA GLN A 337 6.57 17.96 14.52
C GLN A 337 7.35 17.14 15.56
N LYS A 338 7.37 15.82 15.40
CA LYS A 338 8.00 14.86 16.31
C LYS A 338 9.28 14.24 15.76
N ARG A 339 9.45 14.27 14.43
CA ARG A 339 10.57 13.64 13.74
C ARG A 339 10.93 14.36 12.44
N SER A 340 12.14 14.11 11.96
CA SER A 340 12.59 14.56 10.64
C SER A 340 11.80 13.87 9.52
N LEU A 341 11.74 14.54 8.36
CA LEU A 341 11.38 13.91 7.11
C LEU A 341 12.68 13.41 6.45
N PRO A 342 12.96 12.10 6.41
CA PRO A 342 14.20 11.62 5.81
C PRO A 342 14.11 11.65 4.28
N GLN A 343 15.27 11.74 3.64
CA GLN A 343 15.46 11.42 2.23
C GLN A 343 15.55 9.90 2.08
N TYR A 344 14.65 9.30 1.29
CA TYR A 344 14.64 7.85 1.08
C TYR A 344 15.52 7.46 -0.12
N LYS A 345 16.82 7.25 0.07
CA LYS A 345 17.70 6.72 -0.99
C LYS A 345 17.46 5.20 -1.11
N PRO A 346 17.07 4.66 -2.29
CA PRO A 346 17.36 5.16 -3.64
C PRO A 346 16.17 5.79 -4.39
N PHE A 347 15.05 6.06 -3.73
CA PHE A 347 13.84 6.54 -4.41
C PHE A 347 13.86 8.02 -4.73
N GLU A 348 14.72 8.78 -4.04
CA GLU A 348 14.66 10.23 -4.01
C GLU A 348 15.99 10.91 -4.28
N ASP A 349 15.95 11.98 -5.09
CA ASP A 349 17.07 12.89 -5.24
C ASP A 349 17.26 13.80 -4.01
N GLU A 350 18.25 14.68 -4.04
CA GLU A 350 18.61 15.57 -2.93
C GLU A 350 17.52 16.56 -2.52
N LEU A 351 16.56 16.83 -3.41
CA LEU A 351 15.38 17.65 -3.11
C LEU A 351 14.18 16.81 -2.67
N GLY A 352 14.43 15.53 -2.36
CA GLY A 352 13.45 14.52 -2.03
C GLY A 352 12.63 14.08 -3.24
N ARG A 353 12.89 14.55 -4.47
CA ARG A 353 12.06 14.27 -5.68
C ARG A 353 12.20 12.83 -6.12
N SER A 354 11.11 12.22 -6.57
CA SER A 354 11.08 10.80 -6.87
C SER A 354 11.90 10.62 -8.15
N ILE A 355 12.91 9.74 -8.11
CA ILE A 355 13.74 9.44 -9.27
C ILE A 355 12.88 8.88 -10.40
N GLU A 356 11.88 8.05 -10.04
CA GLU A 356 10.89 7.59 -10.99
C GLU A 356 9.81 8.67 -11.23
N GLY A 357 9.87 9.34 -12.37
CA GLY A 357 8.95 10.43 -12.72
C GLY A 357 7.48 10.03 -12.92
N SER A 358 7.14 8.73 -12.80
CA SER A 358 5.75 8.23 -12.73
C SER A 358 5.12 8.44 -11.34
N GLU A 359 5.96 8.52 -10.30
CA GLU A 359 5.57 8.77 -8.91
C GLU A 359 5.33 10.24 -8.62
N GLU A 360 5.95 11.13 -9.38
CA GLU A 360 5.74 12.57 -9.25
C GLU A 360 4.39 12.95 -9.84
N HIS A 361 3.62 13.77 -9.11
CA HIS A 361 2.44 14.38 -9.70
C HIS A 361 2.88 15.34 -10.81
N ARG A 362 2.29 15.16 -11.98
CA ARG A 362 2.51 16.03 -13.13
C ARG A 362 1.51 17.17 -13.04
N CYS A 363 1.98 18.40 -13.22
CA CYS A 363 1.06 19.52 -13.32
C CYS A 363 0.23 19.41 -14.60
N ARG A 364 -0.79 20.26 -14.77
CA ARG A 364 -1.71 20.22 -15.92
C ARG A 364 -1.01 20.35 -17.29
N SER A 365 0.23 20.83 -17.35
CA SER A 365 1.04 20.83 -18.59
C SER A 365 1.72 19.50 -18.90
N GLY A 366 1.47 18.45 -18.10
CA GLY A 366 2.07 17.12 -18.26
C GLY A 366 3.52 17.03 -17.80
N LEU A 367 4.08 18.09 -17.22
CA LEU A 367 5.47 18.14 -16.76
C LEU A 367 5.56 17.71 -15.30
N THR A 368 6.64 17.01 -14.97
CA THR A 368 7.08 16.87 -13.58
C THR A 368 7.57 18.22 -13.08
N VAL A 369 7.62 18.41 -11.76
CA VAL A 369 8.04 19.69 -11.18
C VAL A 369 9.48 20.03 -11.59
N GLY A 370 10.39 19.05 -11.59
CA GLY A 370 11.77 19.29 -12.07
C GLY A 370 11.86 19.73 -13.53
N LYS A 371 11.00 19.20 -14.40
CA LYS A 371 10.90 19.64 -15.80
C LYS A 371 10.28 21.02 -15.93
N PHE A 372 9.28 21.32 -15.10
CA PHE A 372 8.68 22.64 -15.03
C PHE A 372 9.71 23.69 -14.58
N ASP A 373 10.48 23.41 -13.51
CA ASP A 373 11.52 24.29 -12.99
C ASP A 373 12.65 24.49 -14.01
N ALA A 374 13.09 23.41 -14.68
CA ALA A 374 14.07 23.49 -15.77
C ALA A 374 13.55 24.31 -16.96
N GLU A 375 12.27 24.21 -17.27
CA GLU A 375 11.62 24.98 -18.33
C GLU A 375 11.41 26.46 -17.94
N VAL A 376 11.19 26.75 -16.65
CA VAL A 376 11.19 28.13 -16.14
C VAL A 376 12.58 28.73 -16.22
N ALA A 377 13.60 27.98 -15.80
CA ALA A 377 14.99 28.40 -15.84
C ALA A 377 15.46 28.63 -17.29
N SER A 378 15.08 27.78 -18.24
CA SER A 378 15.41 27.93 -19.66
C SER A 378 14.69 29.10 -20.34
N LYS A 379 13.52 29.52 -19.83
CA LYS A 379 12.73 30.67 -20.35
C LYS A 379 13.13 32.02 -19.73
N GLY A 380 14.31 32.10 -19.12
CA GLY A 380 14.86 33.21 -18.35
C GLY A 380 14.35 34.60 -18.71
N GLY A 381 13.82 35.32 -17.71
CA GLY A 381 13.47 36.75 -17.82
C GLY A 381 12.22 37.10 -18.65
N SER A 382 11.64 36.16 -19.39
CA SER A 382 10.43 36.41 -20.19
C SER A 382 9.20 36.71 -19.31
N LYS A 383 8.22 37.47 -19.83
CA LYS A 383 6.92 37.68 -19.15
C LYS A 383 6.22 36.37 -18.79
N SER A 384 6.44 35.28 -19.53
CA SER A 384 5.89 33.97 -19.21
C SER A 384 6.62 33.32 -18.03
N ALA A 385 7.96 33.37 -17.98
CA ALA A 385 8.75 32.88 -16.85
C ALA A 385 8.44 33.61 -15.53
N LYS A 386 8.34 34.95 -15.56
CA LYS A 386 7.90 35.74 -14.39
C LYS A 386 6.48 35.39 -13.95
N ARG A 387 5.58 35.04 -14.87
CA ARG A 387 4.20 34.61 -14.55
C ARG A 387 4.13 33.18 -14.00
N LEU A 388 5.08 32.32 -14.34
CA LEU A 388 5.22 30.97 -13.78
C LEU A 388 5.84 30.99 -12.37
N GLN A 389 6.73 31.95 -12.07
CA GLN A 389 7.44 32.10 -10.79
C GLN A 389 6.60 32.75 -9.67
N ASN A 390 5.61 33.58 -10.00
CA ASN A 390 4.94 34.46 -9.02
C ASN A 390 3.75 33.85 -8.26
N HIS A 391 3.56 32.52 -8.27
CA HIS A 391 2.39 31.90 -7.65
C HIS A 391 2.76 30.61 -6.91
N THR A 392 2.45 30.54 -5.61
CA THR A 392 2.24 29.24 -4.95
C THR A 392 1.23 28.44 -5.77
N LYS A 393 1.41 27.13 -5.82
CA LYS A 393 0.49 26.25 -6.56
C LYS A 393 -0.81 26.00 -5.81
N GLY A 394 -0.89 26.41 -4.54
CA GLY A 394 -2.07 26.37 -3.69
C GLY A 394 -1.69 26.29 -2.22
N GLY A 395 -2.66 25.93 -1.38
CA GLY A 395 -2.44 25.48 -0.01
C GLY A 395 -3.00 24.08 0.17
N PHE A 396 -2.35 23.27 1.01
CA PHE A 396 -2.82 21.96 1.42
C PHE A 396 -3.42 22.09 2.82
N VAL A 397 -4.61 21.52 3.03
CA VAL A 397 -5.34 21.60 4.31
C VAL A 397 -5.56 20.20 4.87
N PHE A 398 -5.25 20.01 6.14
CA PHE A 398 -5.52 18.77 6.85
C PHE A 398 -6.70 18.96 7.79
N CYS A 399 -7.71 18.08 7.71
CA CYS A 399 -8.90 18.19 8.56
C CYS A 399 -9.59 16.83 8.81
N CYS A 400 -10.45 16.80 9.84
CA CYS A 400 -11.26 15.62 10.15
C CYS A 400 -12.61 15.60 9.41
N SER A 401 -13.36 14.50 9.59
CA SER A 401 -14.72 14.36 9.06
C SER A 401 -15.70 15.43 9.56
N HIS A 402 -15.43 16.02 10.72
CA HIS A 402 -16.23 17.13 11.29
C HIS A 402 -15.82 18.51 10.74
N ARG A 403 -14.94 18.57 9.74
CA ARG A 403 -14.43 19.81 9.12
C ARG A 403 -13.59 20.70 10.06
N VAL A 404 -13.08 20.14 11.14
CA VAL A 404 -12.10 20.82 12.00
C VAL A 404 -10.75 20.80 11.29
N ILE A 405 -10.20 21.97 10.99
CA ILE A 405 -8.90 22.14 10.36
C ILE A 405 -7.82 21.92 11.42
N TYR A 406 -6.98 20.92 11.18
CA TYR A 406 -5.84 20.57 12.04
C TYR A 406 -4.59 21.37 11.70
N GLY A 407 -4.49 21.80 10.44
CA GLY A 407 -3.45 22.70 9.98
C GLY A 407 -3.42 22.79 8.47
N PHE A 408 -2.50 23.59 7.97
CA PHE A 408 -2.32 23.83 6.55
C PHE A 408 -0.86 24.12 6.23
N HIS A 409 -0.50 24.00 4.95
CA HIS A 409 0.76 24.52 4.43
C HIS A 409 0.62 25.05 3.01
N ALA A 410 1.44 26.03 2.65
CA ALA A 410 1.56 26.57 1.31
C ALA A 410 2.37 25.60 0.43
N MET A 411 1.83 25.30 -0.75
CA MET A 411 2.49 24.44 -1.72
C MET A 411 3.32 25.26 -2.69
N LEU A 412 4.64 25.11 -2.62
CA LEU A 412 5.57 25.70 -3.60
C LEU A 412 5.64 24.88 -4.90
N ARG A 413 5.11 23.66 -4.87
CA ARG A 413 5.07 22.71 -5.99
C ARG A 413 3.65 22.21 -6.21
N GLY A 414 3.41 21.51 -7.31
CA GLY A 414 2.11 20.85 -7.50
C GLY A 414 1.85 19.87 -6.36
N GLU A 415 0.58 19.72 -5.97
CA GLU A 415 0.14 18.77 -4.96
C GLU A 415 0.67 17.36 -5.26
N SER A 416 1.01 16.60 -4.23
CA SER A 416 1.61 15.28 -4.40
C SER A 416 1.23 14.39 -3.22
N PRO A 417 1.27 13.04 -3.38
CA PRO A 417 1.28 12.09 -2.27
C PRO A 417 2.23 12.44 -1.10
N ARG A 418 3.24 13.26 -1.35
CA ARG A 418 4.21 13.76 -0.39
C ARG A 418 3.60 14.68 0.66
N ASP A 419 2.68 15.55 0.27
CA ASP A 419 2.10 16.55 1.17
C ASP A 419 1.38 15.88 2.36
N PRO A 420 0.43 14.94 2.14
CA PRO A 420 -0.16 14.20 3.26
C PRO A 420 0.84 13.28 3.94
N PHE A 421 1.78 12.63 3.22
CA PHE A 421 2.80 11.77 3.84
C PHE A 421 3.67 12.56 4.84
N THR A 422 4.20 13.72 4.44
CA THR A 422 5.05 14.57 5.28
C THR A 422 4.31 14.95 6.54
N VAL A 423 3.05 15.38 6.44
CA VAL A 423 2.25 15.76 7.61
C VAL A 423 2.04 14.57 8.53
N LEU A 424 1.55 13.43 8.01
CA LEU A 424 1.22 12.25 8.80
C LEU A 424 2.45 11.65 9.48
N TYR A 425 3.53 11.47 8.73
CA TYR A 425 4.75 10.83 9.22
C TYR A 425 5.47 11.70 10.25
N THR A 426 5.61 13.00 9.99
CA THR A 426 6.44 13.85 10.86
C THR A 426 5.75 14.27 12.15
N ARG A 427 4.41 14.22 12.23
CA ARG A 427 3.63 14.76 13.35
C ARG A 427 2.87 13.73 14.16
N LEU A 428 2.43 12.63 13.54
CA LEU A 428 1.66 11.61 14.25
C LEU A 428 2.58 10.45 14.65
N ASP A 429 2.21 9.78 15.74
CA ASP A 429 2.76 8.46 16.04
C ASP A 429 1.89 7.42 15.34
N ARG A 430 2.43 6.22 15.07
CA ARG A 430 1.66 5.14 14.42
C ARG A 430 0.32 4.88 15.10
N ARG A 431 0.30 4.83 16.45
CA ARG A 431 -0.92 4.62 17.25
C ARG A 431 -1.97 5.75 17.11
N ASN A 432 -1.54 6.92 16.69
CA ASN A 432 -2.35 8.13 16.53
C ASN A 432 -2.73 8.37 15.05
N LEU A 433 -2.28 7.51 14.13
CA LEU A 433 -2.68 7.61 12.73
C LEU A 433 -4.19 7.37 12.58
N PRO A 434 -4.86 8.10 11.68
CA PRO A 434 -6.25 7.85 11.39
C PRO A 434 -6.41 6.48 10.74
N ARG A 435 -7.46 5.77 11.15
CA ARG A 435 -7.82 4.49 10.55
C ARG A 435 -8.16 4.60 9.06
N TYR A 436 -8.78 5.72 8.67
CA TYR A 436 -9.18 6.02 7.29
C TYR A 436 -8.67 7.40 6.85
N ILE A 437 -7.99 7.41 5.71
CA ILE A 437 -7.54 8.60 4.99
C ILE A 437 -8.28 8.64 3.66
N PHE A 438 -8.99 9.73 3.43
CA PHE A 438 -9.70 10.04 2.21
C PHE A 438 -8.88 11.04 1.42
N TYR A 439 -8.53 10.68 0.20
CA TYR A 439 -7.68 11.49 -0.68
C TYR A 439 -8.05 11.21 -2.14
N ASP A 440 -8.12 12.24 -2.97
CA ASP A 440 -8.51 12.10 -4.38
C ASP A 440 -7.62 11.10 -5.13
N ASN A 441 -6.33 11.06 -4.78
CA ASN A 441 -5.32 10.17 -5.37
C ASN A 441 -4.82 9.12 -4.36
N ALA A 442 -5.75 8.55 -3.59
CA ALA A 442 -5.46 7.61 -2.50
C ALA A 442 -4.58 6.42 -2.91
N CYS A 443 -4.75 5.90 -4.13
CA CYS A 443 -3.91 4.79 -4.60
C CYS A 443 -2.43 5.15 -4.75
N LYS A 444 -2.13 6.38 -5.20
CA LYS A 444 -0.74 6.86 -5.24
C LYS A 444 -0.23 7.21 -3.85
N LEU A 445 -1.07 7.77 -2.99
CA LEU A 445 -0.70 8.04 -1.60
C LEU A 445 -0.32 6.76 -0.85
N GLN A 446 -1.17 5.74 -0.91
CA GLN A 446 -0.86 4.45 -0.31
C GLN A 446 0.43 3.87 -0.87
N SER A 447 0.59 3.84 -2.19
CA SER A 447 1.82 3.34 -2.82
C SER A 447 3.06 4.15 -2.39
N TYR A 448 2.92 5.45 -2.17
CA TYR A 448 3.99 6.33 -1.67
C TYR A 448 4.34 5.98 -0.20
N CYS A 449 3.34 5.92 0.68
CA CYS A 449 3.46 5.55 2.09
C CYS A 449 4.09 4.15 2.26
N MET A 450 3.52 3.14 1.59
CA MET A 450 3.88 1.73 1.78
C MET A 450 5.25 1.36 1.18
N ARG A 451 5.82 2.21 0.32
CA ARG A 451 7.19 2.07 -0.19
C ARG A 451 8.24 2.66 0.75
N ARG A 452 7.87 3.67 1.53
CA ARG A 452 8.79 4.42 2.40
C ARG A 452 8.72 3.93 3.84
N GLU A 453 7.51 3.85 4.38
CA GLU A 453 7.26 3.52 5.78
C GLU A 453 6.11 2.50 5.91
N PRO A 454 6.27 1.26 5.39
CA PRO A 454 5.21 0.26 5.35
C PRO A 454 4.67 -0.12 6.74
N ALA A 455 5.56 -0.24 7.72
CA ALA A 455 5.18 -0.60 9.09
C ALA A 455 4.41 0.52 9.80
N PHE A 456 4.84 1.77 9.59
CA PHE A 456 4.18 2.95 10.12
C PHE A 456 2.74 3.08 9.60
N PHE A 457 2.52 2.88 8.30
CA PHE A 457 1.20 3.02 7.66
C PHE A 457 0.42 1.70 7.54
N ALA A 458 0.88 0.61 8.16
CA ALA A 458 0.38 -0.74 7.92
C ALA A 458 -1.14 -0.87 8.11
N ASP A 459 -1.69 -0.25 9.16
CA ASP A 459 -3.11 -0.34 9.52
C ASP A 459 -3.95 0.86 9.04
N VAL A 460 -3.38 1.73 8.22
CA VAL A 460 -4.09 2.87 7.62
C VAL A 460 -4.77 2.43 6.33
N ARG A 461 -6.06 2.76 6.19
CA ARG A 461 -6.82 2.60 4.96
C ARG A 461 -6.83 3.88 4.16
N PHE A 462 -6.50 3.76 2.88
CA PHE A 462 -6.51 4.86 1.92
C PHE A 462 -7.73 4.68 1.02
N LEU A 463 -8.62 5.65 1.04
CA LEU A 463 -9.88 5.65 0.30
C LEU A 463 -9.96 6.89 -0.58
N VAL A 464 -10.60 6.76 -1.73
CA VAL A 464 -10.88 7.92 -2.58
C VAL A 464 -12.08 8.66 -2.00
N ASP A 465 -12.06 9.98 -2.00
CA ASP A 465 -13.23 10.76 -1.59
C ASP A 465 -14.44 10.47 -2.51
N ARG A 466 -15.65 10.40 -1.93
CA ARG A 466 -16.86 9.97 -2.65
C ARG A 466 -17.15 10.82 -3.89
N PHE A 467 -16.91 12.13 -3.84
CA PHE A 467 -17.14 13.01 -5.00
C PHE A 467 -16.20 12.70 -6.17
N HIS A 468 -14.96 12.31 -5.86
CA HIS A 468 -13.95 11.95 -6.86
C HIS A 468 -14.18 10.54 -7.40
N PHE A 469 -14.66 9.63 -6.56
CA PHE A 469 -14.99 8.27 -6.98
C PHE A 469 -16.26 8.25 -7.86
N GLN A 470 -17.34 8.92 -7.45
CA GLN A 470 -18.66 8.86 -8.12
C GLN A 470 -18.82 9.77 -9.35
N ARG A 471 -18.04 10.85 -9.52
CA ARG A 471 -18.11 11.73 -10.71
C ARG A 471 -17.72 11.05 -12.02
N THR A 472 -17.27 9.81 -11.96
CA THR A 472 -16.83 9.04 -13.12
C THR A 472 -17.96 8.24 -13.77
N GLY A 473 -19.06 8.92 -14.12
CA GLY A 473 -20.13 8.32 -14.94
C GLY A 473 -19.70 7.96 -16.37
N ALA A 474 -18.48 8.30 -16.78
CA ALA A 474 -17.93 7.97 -18.10
C ALA A 474 -16.44 7.57 -18.11
N GLU A 475 -15.71 7.63 -16.98
CA GLU A 475 -14.28 7.29 -16.91
C GLU A 475 -13.95 6.70 -15.53
N ALA A 476 -14.16 5.41 -15.31
CA ALA A 476 -13.84 4.72 -14.06
C ALA A 476 -12.61 5.33 -13.35
N HIS A 477 -12.80 5.81 -12.11
CA HIS A 477 -11.70 6.39 -11.34
C HIS A 477 -10.48 5.48 -11.42
N LYS A 478 -9.29 6.05 -11.65
CA LYS A 478 -8.11 5.22 -11.96
C LYS A 478 -7.80 4.21 -10.87
N CYS A 479 -8.12 4.50 -9.61
CA CYS A 479 -7.93 3.58 -8.48
C CYS A 479 -8.91 2.38 -8.52
N GLY A 480 -8.44 1.18 -8.16
CA GLY A 480 -9.27 -0.02 -8.12
C GLY A 480 -10.36 -0.05 -7.03
N PRO A 481 -11.21 -1.09 -6.99
CA PRO A 481 -12.38 -1.19 -6.11
C PRO A 481 -12.03 -1.16 -4.62
N SER A 482 -10.82 -1.57 -4.23
CA SER A 482 -10.33 -1.51 -2.84
C SER A 482 -10.25 -0.09 -2.28
N PHE A 483 -10.30 0.93 -3.14
CA PHE A 483 -10.26 2.35 -2.75
C PHE A 483 -11.66 2.99 -2.71
N ASN A 484 -12.71 2.24 -3.05
CA ASN A 484 -14.08 2.74 -3.01
C ASN A 484 -14.50 2.94 -1.55
N PRO A 485 -14.83 4.17 -1.11
CA PRO A 485 -15.29 4.41 0.25
C PRO A 485 -16.61 3.68 0.55
N ASP A 486 -17.49 3.50 -0.43
CA ASP A 486 -18.80 2.86 -0.25
C ASP A 486 -18.67 1.33 -0.01
N ALA A 487 -17.50 0.75 -0.28
CA ALA A 487 -17.21 -0.64 0.06
C ALA A 487 -16.95 -0.84 1.56
N PHE A 488 -16.77 0.25 2.30
CA PHE A 488 -16.56 0.28 3.73
C PHE A 488 -17.75 1.04 4.34
N GLY A 489 -18.30 0.59 5.47
CA GLY A 489 -19.47 1.23 6.10
C GLY A 489 -19.17 2.60 6.74
N VAL A 490 -18.34 3.44 6.10
CA VAL A 490 -17.79 4.73 6.58
C VAL A 490 -18.24 5.90 5.74
#